data_AF-A0A5J4DZ63-F1
#
_entry.id   AF-A0A5J4DZ63-F1
#
_cell.length_a   1.000
_cell.length_b   1.000
_cell.length_c   1.000
_cell.angle_alpha   90.00
_cell.angle_beta   90.00
_cell.angle_gamma   90.00
#
_symmetry.space_group_name_H-M   'P 1'
#
loop_
_entity.id
_entity.type
_entity.pdbx_description
1 polymer ?
#
loop_
_entity_poly.entity_id
_entity_poly.type
_entity_poly.pdbx_seq_one_letter_code
_entity_poly.pdbx_strand_id
1 'polypeptide(L)'
;MSFERLAFLTQSNNGRLSPNDWAFTAGLLCAALAGFFLLALVSGSVLGLPVPEKNRFLLVWTVAFGAGFASLFLAGVAASKGQIPFPFITERPIQFAVLVGLIVLTLASMAGSYFLIHGRKLSSVSIHCPENYRAYQAPTLGFAFCHPAKNWTLNVLDFGTEGRGVLLRFAKDPHVKVHFRVATIPEVFAGAPRNYIESIVAIWRKLDRKITLSSVYFSGKEAFFFEANIKDAAGRRQKTQALHILLSGTKSYS
;
A
#
# COMPACT_ATOMS: atom_id res chain seq x y z
N MET A 1 -32.15 -25.41 -6.43
CA MET A 1 -32.19 -24.41 -7.52
C MET A 1 -31.14 -24.81 -8.54
N SER A 2 -31.56 -25.41 -9.65
CA SER A 2 -30.69 -26.03 -10.67
C SER A 2 -30.08 -24.97 -11.59
N PHE A 3 -28.77 -25.09 -11.87
CA PHE A 3 -28.01 -24.28 -12.83
C PHE A 3 -28.57 -24.33 -14.26
N GLU A 4 -29.44 -25.29 -14.57
CA GLU A 4 -30.08 -25.43 -15.89
C GLU A 4 -31.04 -24.29 -16.23
N ARG A 5 -31.63 -23.60 -15.24
CA ARG A 5 -32.53 -22.47 -15.53
C ARG A 5 -31.79 -21.18 -15.93
N LEU A 6 -30.48 -21.09 -15.71
CA LEU A 6 -29.69 -19.94 -16.16
C LEU A 6 -29.30 -20.05 -17.64
N ALA A 7 -29.26 -21.27 -18.21
CA ALA A 7 -29.00 -21.46 -19.64
C ALA A 7 -30.24 -21.23 -20.52
N PHE A 8 -31.45 -21.24 -19.95
CA PHE A 8 -32.68 -21.11 -20.73
C PHE A 8 -33.01 -19.67 -21.14
N LEU A 9 -32.34 -18.65 -20.59
CA LEU A 9 -32.55 -17.25 -20.99
C LEU A 9 -31.71 -16.81 -22.19
N THR A 10 -30.85 -17.67 -22.74
CA THR A 10 -30.01 -17.36 -23.91
C THR A 10 -30.51 -17.96 -25.22
N GLN A 11 -31.61 -18.73 -25.22
CA GLN A 11 -32.01 -19.54 -26.38
C GLN A 11 -33.48 -19.33 -26.80
N SER A 12 -33.89 -18.08 -27.04
CA SER A 12 -35.14 -17.82 -27.77
C SER A 12 -35.12 -16.50 -28.52
N ASN A 13 -34.30 -16.41 -29.56
CA ASN A 13 -34.72 -15.74 -30.79
C ASN A 13 -33.80 -16.12 -31.95
N ASN A 14 -34.29 -16.96 -32.86
CA ASN A 14 -33.77 -17.12 -34.21
C ASN A 14 -34.11 -15.87 -35.05
N GLY A 15 -33.69 -14.70 -34.57
CA GLY A 15 -33.88 -13.41 -35.25
C GLY A 15 -32.55 -13.01 -35.87
N ARG A 16 -32.52 -12.94 -37.20
CA ARG A 16 -31.43 -12.37 -38.00
C ARG A 16 -30.83 -11.17 -37.28
N LEU A 17 -29.52 -11.24 -36.98
CA LEU A 17 -28.76 -10.10 -36.50
C LEU A 17 -29.03 -8.92 -37.45
N SER A 18 -29.69 -7.88 -36.95
CA SER A 18 -30.00 -6.71 -37.75
C SER A 18 -28.69 -5.95 -38.01
N PRO A 19 -28.58 -5.15 -39.10
CA PRO A 19 -27.35 -4.42 -39.45
C PRO A 19 -26.79 -3.47 -38.35
N ASN A 20 -27.47 -3.33 -37.21
CA ASN A 20 -27.08 -2.49 -36.08
C ASN A 20 -26.52 -3.26 -34.85
N ASP A 21 -26.21 -4.56 -34.96
CA ASP A 21 -25.68 -5.39 -33.85
C ASP A 21 -24.20 -5.16 -33.49
N TRP A 22 -23.57 -4.15 -34.08
CA TRP A 22 -22.20 -3.76 -33.75
C TRP A 22 -22.06 -3.37 -32.28
N ALA A 23 -23.08 -2.76 -31.67
CA ALA A 23 -23.05 -2.32 -30.28
C ALA A 23 -23.03 -3.51 -29.29
N PHE A 24 -23.82 -4.56 -29.57
CA PHE A 24 -23.80 -5.78 -28.76
C PHE A 24 -22.43 -6.49 -28.88
N THR A 25 -21.93 -6.59 -30.10
CA THR A 25 -20.62 -7.20 -30.38
C THR A 25 -19.48 -6.42 -29.70
N ALA A 26 -19.50 -5.09 -29.76
CA ALA A 26 -18.52 -4.23 -29.10
C ALA A 26 -18.57 -4.35 -27.56
N GLY A 27 -19.78 -4.40 -26.99
CA GLY A 27 -19.96 -4.63 -25.55
C GLY A 27 -19.42 -5.98 -25.10
N LEU A 28 -19.70 -7.05 -25.85
CA LEU A 28 -19.19 -8.39 -25.59
C LEU A 28 -17.65 -8.43 -25.67
N LEU A 29 -17.07 -7.80 -26.70
CA LEU A 29 -15.62 -7.74 -26.89
C LEU A 29 -14.94 -6.99 -25.73
N CYS A 30 -15.51 -5.85 -25.31
CA CYS A 30 -15.00 -5.06 -24.20
C CYS A 30 -15.08 -5.82 -22.87
N ALA A 31 -16.20 -6.53 -22.62
CA ALA A 31 -16.37 -7.37 -21.44
C ALA A 31 -15.39 -8.55 -21.43
N ALA A 32 -15.17 -9.20 -22.58
CA ALA A 32 -14.20 -10.28 -22.71
C ALA A 32 -12.77 -9.77 -22.43
N LEU A 33 -12.39 -8.63 -23.00
CA LEU A 33 -11.06 -8.02 -22.78
C LEU A 33 -10.83 -7.67 -21.30
N ALA A 34 -11.82 -7.07 -20.64
CA ALA A 34 -11.76 -6.80 -19.21
C ALA A 34 -11.66 -8.09 -18.37
N GLY A 35 -12.39 -9.14 -18.76
CA GLY A 35 -12.32 -10.46 -18.15
C GLY A 35 -10.93 -11.09 -18.27
N PHE A 36 -10.32 -11.04 -19.46
CA PHE A 36 -8.96 -11.52 -19.67
C PHE A 36 -7.92 -10.76 -18.84
N PHE A 37 -8.06 -9.44 -18.73
CA PHE A 37 -7.19 -8.62 -17.89
C PHE A 37 -7.29 -9.00 -16.41
N LEU A 38 -8.52 -9.21 -15.91
CA LEU A 38 -8.75 -9.68 -14.54
C LEU A 38 -8.16 -11.07 -14.29
N LEU A 39 -8.35 -12.01 -15.23
CA LEU A 39 -7.75 -13.34 -15.16
C LEU A 39 -6.21 -13.29 -15.15
N ALA A 40 -5.61 -12.41 -15.94
CA ALA A 40 -4.16 -12.21 -15.93
C ALA A 40 -3.67 -11.70 -14.57
N LEU A 41 -4.39 -10.75 -13.96
CA LEU A 41 -4.09 -10.24 -12.62
C LEU A 41 -4.22 -11.31 -11.53
N VAL A 42 -5.29 -12.11 -11.57
CA VAL A 42 -5.48 -13.23 -10.65
C VAL A 42 -4.36 -14.25 -10.81
N SER A 43 -3.99 -14.56 -12.06
CA SER A 43 -2.89 -15.51 -12.34
C SER A 43 -1.55 -14.99 -11.83
N GLY A 44 -1.24 -13.71 -12.03
CA GLY A 44 -0.07 -13.06 -11.43
C GLY A 44 -0.10 -13.09 -9.89
N SER A 45 -1.27 -12.89 -9.29
CA SER A 45 -1.43 -12.98 -7.83
C SER A 45 -1.20 -14.39 -7.30
N VAL A 46 -1.65 -15.44 -8.02
CA VAL A 46 -1.42 -16.85 -7.66
C VAL A 46 0.07 -17.20 -7.75
N LEU A 47 0.79 -16.61 -8.71
CA LEU A 47 2.25 -16.73 -8.84
C LEU A 47 3.03 -15.90 -7.81
N GLY A 48 2.35 -15.21 -6.89
CA GLY A 48 2.98 -14.40 -5.87
C GLY A 48 3.66 -13.14 -6.40
N LEU A 49 3.30 -12.69 -7.62
CA LEU A 49 3.80 -11.43 -8.20
C LEU A 49 2.94 -10.28 -7.65
N PRO A 50 3.44 -9.49 -6.68
CA PRO A 50 2.65 -8.39 -6.13
C PRO A 50 2.51 -7.29 -7.17
N VAL A 51 1.30 -6.74 -7.31
CA VAL A 51 1.09 -5.56 -8.16
C VAL A 51 1.86 -4.37 -7.56
N PRO A 52 2.81 -3.75 -8.31
CA PRO A 52 3.58 -2.61 -7.81
C PRO A 52 2.67 -1.51 -7.30
N GLU A 53 3.00 -0.90 -6.15
CA GLU A 53 2.12 0.08 -5.50
C GLU A 53 1.76 1.26 -6.42
N LYS A 54 2.72 1.68 -7.24
CA LYS A 54 2.55 2.76 -8.22
C LYS A 54 1.51 2.42 -9.30
N ASN A 55 1.31 1.14 -9.60
CA ASN A 55 0.43 0.67 -10.68
C ASN A 55 -0.96 0.24 -10.18
N ARG A 56 -1.18 0.19 -8.86
CA ARG A 56 -2.48 -0.21 -8.28
C ARG A 56 -3.63 0.71 -8.68
N PHE A 57 -3.35 2.00 -8.90
CA PHE A 57 -4.33 2.95 -9.41
C PHE A 57 -4.84 2.54 -10.80
N LEU A 58 -3.92 2.11 -11.66
CA LEU A 58 -4.23 1.68 -13.02
C LEU A 58 -5.14 0.44 -12.99
N LEU A 59 -4.86 -0.50 -12.07
CA LEU A 59 -5.71 -1.66 -11.83
C LEU A 59 -7.14 -1.28 -11.41
N VAL A 60 -7.30 -0.37 -10.44
CA VAL A 60 -8.64 0.10 -10.02
C VAL A 60 -9.39 0.72 -11.19
N TRP A 61 -8.72 1.54 -12.00
CA TRP A 61 -9.35 2.15 -13.17
C TRP A 61 -9.73 1.14 -14.23
N THR A 62 -8.89 0.16 -14.54
CA THR A 62 -9.23 -0.88 -15.53
C THR A 62 -10.46 -1.67 -15.10
N VAL A 63 -10.57 -2.03 -13.81
CA VAL A 63 -11.75 -2.71 -13.28
C VAL A 63 -12.98 -1.81 -13.29
N ALA A 64 -12.84 -0.55 -12.88
CA ALA A 64 -13.94 0.40 -12.83
C ALA A 64 -14.47 0.72 -14.25
N PHE A 65 -13.59 0.93 -15.23
CA PHE A 65 -13.96 1.11 -16.64
C PHE A 65 -14.61 -0.15 -17.21
N GLY A 66 -14.04 -1.33 -16.97
CA GLY A 66 -14.64 -2.58 -17.42
C GLY A 66 -16.06 -2.78 -16.89
N ALA A 67 -16.27 -2.57 -15.58
CA ALA A 67 -17.58 -2.67 -14.95
C ALA A 67 -18.56 -1.59 -15.45
N GLY A 68 -18.09 -0.34 -15.60
CA GLY A 68 -18.89 0.78 -16.10
C GLY A 68 -19.35 0.57 -17.55
N PHE A 69 -18.44 0.19 -18.45
CA PHE A 69 -18.77 -0.09 -19.85
C PHE A 69 -19.69 -1.30 -19.98
N ALA A 70 -19.42 -2.40 -19.27
CA ALA A 70 -20.29 -3.56 -19.29
C ALA A 70 -21.72 -3.17 -18.86
N SER A 71 -21.85 -2.43 -17.76
CA SER A 71 -23.14 -1.97 -17.24
C SER A 71 -23.86 -1.03 -18.21
N LEU A 72 -23.13 -0.15 -18.90
CA LEU A 72 -23.66 0.73 -19.94
C LEU A 72 -24.30 -0.06 -21.07
N PHE A 73 -23.60 -1.06 -21.62
CA PHE A 73 -24.13 -1.89 -22.72
C PHE A 73 -25.31 -2.74 -22.27
N LEU A 74 -25.22 -3.38 -21.10
CA LEU A 74 -26.31 -4.17 -20.50
C LEU A 74 -27.57 -3.32 -20.28
N ALA A 75 -27.42 -2.13 -19.69
CA ALA A 75 -28.52 -1.20 -19.48
C ALA A 75 -29.13 -0.70 -20.80
N GLY A 76 -28.30 -0.41 -21.80
CA GLY A 76 -28.76 0.02 -23.12
C GLY A 76 -29.59 -1.04 -23.84
N VAL A 77 -29.16 -2.31 -23.79
CA VAL A 77 -29.92 -3.43 -24.38
C VAL A 77 -31.22 -3.68 -23.63
N ALA A 78 -31.22 -3.59 -22.30
CA ALA A 78 -32.44 -3.76 -21.50
C ALA A 78 -33.45 -2.63 -21.75
N ALA A 79 -32.97 -1.38 -21.85
CA ALA A 79 -33.79 -0.21 -22.14
C ALA A 79 -34.38 -0.27 -23.55
N SER A 80 -33.59 -0.65 -24.57
CA SER A 80 -34.08 -0.75 -25.96
C SER A 80 -35.11 -1.86 -26.16
N LYS A 81 -35.01 -2.94 -25.38
CA LYS A 81 -36.00 -4.04 -25.39
C LYS A 81 -37.26 -3.74 -24.57
N GLY A 82 -37.36 -2.55 -23.94
CA GLY A 82 -38.50 -2.20 -23.07
C GLY A 82 -38.63 -3.11 -21.85
N GLN A 83 -37.57 -3.81 -21.45
CA GLN A 83 -37.57 -4.73 -20.30
C GLN A 83 -37.53 -3.98 -18.97
N ILE A 84 -37.27 -2.68 -19.00
CA ILE A 84 -37.21 -1.81 -17.83
C ILE A 84 -38.58 -1.13 -17.68
N PRO A 85 -39.37 -1.47 -16.65
CA PRO A 85 -40.73 -0.96 -16.47
C PRO A 85 -40.71 0.45 -15.87
N PHE A 86 -40.12 1.42 -16.57
CA PHE A 86 -40.09 2.82 -16.19
C PHE A 86 -40.46 3.69 -17.40
N PRO A 87 -41.56 4.46 -17.34
CA PRO A 87 -42.15 5.13 -18.49
C PRO A 87 -41.23 6.19 -19.15
N PHE A 88 -40.34 6.81 -18.37
CA PHE A 88 -39.41 7.82 -18.89
C PHE A 88 -38.14 7.25 -19.55
N ILE A 89 -37.83 5.97 -19.32
CA ILE A 89 -36.58 5.34 -19.78
C ILE A 89 -36.67 4.90 -21.24
N THR A 90 -37.87 4.49 -21.68
CA THR A 90 -38.15 4.03 -23.05
C THR A 90 -37.99 5.12 -24.10
N GLU A 91 -38.18 6.40 -23.74
CA GLU A 91 -38.02 7.52 -24.68
C GLU A 91 -36.54 7.88 -24.93
N ARG A 92 -35.66 7.57 -23.98
CA ARG A 92 -34.24 7.99 -24.01
C ARG A 92 -33.28 6.87 -23.55
N PRO A 93 -33.27 5.71 -24.23
CA PRO A 93 -32.51 4.54 -23.80
C PRO A 93 -30.99 4.80 -23.73
N ILE A 94 -30.46 5.65 -24.62
CA ILE A 94 -29.04 6.02 -24.63
C ILE A 94 -28.68 6.84 -23.39
N GLN A 95 -29.51 7.83 -23.02
CA GLN A 95 -29.25 8.67 -21.84
C GLN A 95 -29.26 7.84 -20.56
N PHE A 96 -30.21 6.89 -20.46
CA PHE A 96 -30.27 5.98 -19.34
C PHE A 96 -29.03 5.07 -19.26
N ALA A 97 -28.62 4.47 -20.38
CA ALA A 97 -27.44 3.62 -20.44
C ALA A 97 -26.16 4.34 -20.00
N VAL A 98 -25.96 5.57 -20.49
CA VAL A 98 -24.81 6.42 -20.12
C VAL A 98 -24.82 6.74 -18.63
N LEU A 99 -25.98 7.09 -18.07
CA LEU A 99 -26.11 7.39 -16.65
C LEU A 99 -25.75 6.19 -15.77
N VAL A 100 -26.28 5.00 -16.10
CA VAL A 100 -25.97 3.77 -15.36
C VAL A 100 -24.47 3.44 -15.43
N GLY A 101 -23.87 3.53 -16.62
CA GLY A 101 -22.44 3.30 -16.80
C GLY A 101 -21.58 4.25 -15.97
N LEU A 102 -21.95 5.54 -15.93
CA LEU A 102 -21.25 6.55 -15.15
C LEU A 102 -21.38 6.30 -13.65
N ILE A 103 -22.58 5.95 -13.16
CA ILE A 103 -22.81 5.60 -11.75
C ILE A 103 -21.95 4.41 -11.34
N VAL A 104 -21.93 3.34 -12.14
CA VAL A 104 -21.13 2.14 -11.83
C VAL A 104 -19.64 2.45 -11.85
N LEU A 105 -19.15 3.22 -12.83
CA LEU A 105 -17.76 3.67 -12.91
C LEU A 105 -17.36 4.46 -11.64
N THR A 106 -18.20 5.41 -11.21
CA THR A 106 -17.93 6.21 -10.02
C THR A 106 -17.93 5.34 -8.76
N LEU A 107 -18.93 4.48 -8.56
CA LEU A 107 -19.01 3.60 -7.39
C LEU A 107 -17.84 2.61 -7.34
N ALA A 108 -17.48 1.98 -8.47
CA ALA A 108 -16.37 1.05 -8.55
C ALA A 108 -15.03 1.74 -8.27
N SER A 109 -14.82 2.95 -8.81
CA SER A 109 -13.58 3.71 -8.54
C SER A 109 -13.49 4.18 -7.07
N MET A 110 -14.59 4.63 -6.48
CA MET A 110 -14.66 4.98 -5.06
C MET A 110 -14.39 3.77 -4.18
N ALA A 111 -15.05 2.65 -4.44
CA ALA A 111 -14.83 1.41 -3.70
C ALA A 111 -13.38 0.93 -3.83
N GLY A 112 -12.83 0.87 -5.05
CA GLY A 112 -11.45 0.47 -5.29
C GLY A 112 -10.44 1.39 -4.58
N SER A 113 -10.66 2.71 -4.64
CA SER A 113 -9.81 3.68 -3.94
C SER A 113 -9.91 3.52 -2.42
N TYR A 114 -11.12 3.32 -1.89
CA TYR A 114 -11.35 3.05 -0.48
C TYR A 114 -10.61 1.78 -0.04
N PHE A 115 -10.71 0.69 -0.78
CA PHE A 115 -9.99 -0.56 -0.53
C PHE A 115 -8.47 -0.41 -0.64
N LEU A 116 -7.95 0.39 -1.57
CA LEU A 116 -6.50 0.63 -1.65
C LEU A 116 -5.95 1.44 -0.46
N ILE A 117 -6.76 2.34 0.09
CA ILE A 117 -6.38 3.17 1.24
C ILE A 117 -6.51 2.35 2.54
N HIS A 118 -7.64 1.67 2.72
CA HIS A 118 -7.98 0.98 3.98
C HIS A 118 -7.52 -0.48 4.01
N GLY A 119 -7.34 -1.10 2.84
CA GLY A 119 -6.76 -2.44 2.68
C GLY A 119 -5.27 -2.49 3.02
N ARG A 120 -4.62 -1.33 3.26
CA ARG A 120 -3.33 -1.25 3.97
C ARG A 120 -3.45 -1.56 5.46
N LYS A 121 -4.27 -2.53 5.85
CA LYS A 121 -3.93 -3.32 7.03
C LYS A 121 -2.74 -4.17 6.60
N LEU A 122 -1.55 -3.55 6.53
CA LEU A 122 -0.28 -4.29 6.57
C LEU A 122 -0.48 -5.31 7.66
N SER A 123 -0.38 -6.60 7.32
CA SER A 123 -0.40 -7.71 8.26
C SER A 123 0.32 -7.23 9.50
N SER A 124 -0.45 -6.94 10.56
CA SER A 124 0.09 -6.35 11.77
C SER A 124 1.15 -7.33 12.20
N VAL A 125 2.42 -6.94 12.13
CA VAL A 125 3.51 -7.79 12.58
C VAL A 125 3.24 -8.00 14.06
N SER A 126 2.64 -9.13 14.40
CA SER A 126 2.23 -9.44 15.76
C SER A 126 3.49 -9.82 16.51
N ILE A 127 4.14 -8.82 17.09
CA ILE A 127 5.28 -9.06 17.96
C ILE A 127 4.75 -9.47 19.32
N HIS A 128 5.13 -10.68 19.74
CA HIS A 128 4.92 -11.11 21.10
C HIS A 128 5.99 -10.46 21.99
N CYS A 129 5.57 -9.61 22.93
CA CYS A 129 6.47 -8.96 23.87
C CYS A 129 6.46 -9.70 25.22
N PRO A 130 7.60 -9.80 25.93
CA PRO A 130 7.65 -10.36 27.27
C PRO A 130 6.75 -9.61 28.27
N GLU A 131 6.47 -10.24 29.41
CA GLU A 131 5.77 -9.59 30.52
C GLU A 131 6.48 -8.29 30.93
N ASN A 132 5.70 -7.24 31.22
CA ASN A 132 6.16 -5.87 31.50
C ASN A 132 6.67 -5.06 30.30
N TYR A 133 6.56 -5.57 29.06
CA TYR A 133 6.83 -4.80 27.85
C TYR A 133 5.53 -4.49 27.10
N ARG A 134 5.53 -3.36 26.39
CA ARG A 134 4.46 -2.97 25.46
C ARG A 134 5.01 -3.01 24.04
N ALA A 135 4.21 -3.55 23.13
CA ALA A 135 4.50 -3.49 21.71
C ALA A 135 4.18 -2.09 21.19
N TYR A 136 5.13 -1.49 20.49
CA TYR A 136 4.87 -0.34 19.63
C TYR A 136 5.01 -0.77 18.17
N GLN A 137 4.01 -0.43 17.36
CA GLN A 137 3.99 -0.73 15.93
C GLN A 137 3.95 0.55 15.13
N ALA A 138 4.88 0.70 14.19
CA ALA A 138 4.87 1.76 13.20
C ALA A 138 4.57 1.14 11.81
N PRO A 139 3.30 0.86 11.49
CA PRO A 139 2.94 0.15 10.26
C PRO A 139 3.40 0.90 9.01
N THR A 140 3.39 2.23 9.03
CA THR A 140 3.88 3.05 7.90
C THR A 140 5.38 2.87 7.63
N LEU A 141 6.14 2.42 8.62
CA LEU A 141 7.59 2.25 8.54
C LEU A 141 7.98 0.76 8.51
N GLY A 142 7.00 -0.15 8.58
CA GLY A 142 7.25 -1.60 8.53
C GLY A 142 8.09 -2.15 9.69
N PHE A 143 8.15 -1.45 10.83
CA PHE A 143 8.85 -1.94 12.02
C PHE A 143 7.98 -1.88 13.26
N ALA A 144 8.30 -2.75 14.20
CA ALA A 144 7.71 -2.79 15.52
C ALA A 144 8.77 -3.22 16.53
N PHE A 145 8.62 -2.80 17.77
CA PHE A 145 9.54 -3.13 18.85
C PHE A 145 8.81 -3.22 20.19
N CYS A 146 9.41 -3.93 21.13
CA CYS A 146 8.94 -3.99 22.51
C CYS A 146 9.70 -2.94 23.35
N HIS A 147 9.00 -2.19 24.18
CA HIS A 147 9.63 -1.30 25.16
C HIS A 147 9.06 -1.52 26.57
N PRO A 148 9.80 -1.19 27.64
CA PRO A 148 9.29 -1.39 28.99
C PRO A 148 8.01 -0.57 29.23
N ALA A 149 7.03 -1.17 29.91
CA ALA A 149 5.71 -0.57 30.12
C ALA A 149 5.70 0.48 31.25
N LYS A 150 6.52 0.28 32.28
CA LYS A 150 6.58 1.14 33.47
C LYS A 150 7.66 2.20 33.32
N ASN A 151 7.36 3.45 33.68
CA ASN A 151 8.30 4.57 33.70
C ASN A 151 8.91 4.95 32.35
N TRP A 152 8.30 4.57 31.22
CA TRP A 152 8.73 5.03 29.90
C TRP A 152 7.58 5.72 29.19
N THR A 153 7.84 6.90 28.65
CA THR A 153 6.90 7.65 27.82
C THR A 153 7.34 7.57 26.37
N LEU A 154 6.38 7.30 25.49
CA LEU A 154 6.60 7.20 24.05
C LEU A 154 6.05 8.46 23.39
N ASN A 155 6.92 9.20 22.71
CA ASN A 155 6.55 10.35 21.91
C ASN A 155 6.86 10.05 20.45
N VAL A 156 5.85 10.16 19.59
CA VAL A 156 6.05 10.06 18.14
C VAL A 156 6.55 11.41 17.65
N LEU A 157 7.68 11.41 16.95
CA LEU A 157 8.28 12.61 16.38
C LEU A 157 8.06 12.60 14.86
N ASP A 158 7.44 13.65 14.35
CA ASP A 158 7.32 13.89 12.92
C ASP A 158 8.46 14.82 12.47
N PHE A 159 9.37 14.31 11.64
CA PHE A 159 10.45 15.10 11.04
C PHE A 159 10.10 15.56 9.61
N GLY A 160 8.81 15.54 9.25
CA GLY A 160 8.33 15.95 7.93
C GLY A 160 8.73 14.95 6.84
N THR A 161 9.21 15.46 5.71
CA THR A 161 9.57 14.65 4.53
C THR A 161 10.84 13.82 4.73
N GLU A 162 11.68 14.15 5.72
CA GLU A 162 12.97 13.51 5.96
C GLU A 162 12.92 12.28 6.87
N GLY A 163 11.71 11.89 7.30
CA GLY A 163 11.47 10.66 8.01
C GLY A 163 10.60 10.83 9.24
N ARG A 164 10.35 9.70 9.89
CA ARG A 164 9.59 9.63 11.13
C ARG A 164 10.46 8.98 12.19
N GLY A 165 10.29 9.40 13.43
CA GLY A 165 10.98 8.79 14.54
C GLY A 165 10.10 8.63 15.77
N VAL A 166 10.64 7.91 16.72
CA VAL A 166 9.99 7.61 17.99
C VAL A 166 10.99 7.87 19.09
N LEU A 167 10.63 8.73 20.03
CA LEU A 167 11.43 9.03 21.19
C LEU A 167 10.81 8.36 22.41
N LEU A 168 11.51 7.38 22.96
CA LEU A 168 11.24 6.85 24.28
C LEU A 168 12.03 7.67 25.30
N ARG A 169 11.36 8.17 26.34
CA ARG A 169 12.00 8.87 27.46
C ARG A 169 11.72 8.13 28.76
N PHE A 170 12.75 7.93 29.57
CA PHE A 170 12.58 7.40 30.90
C PHE A 170 12.01 8.48 31.82
N ALA A 171 10.92 8.17 32.52
CA ALA A 171 10.16 9.12 33.32
C ALA A 171 10.92 9.59 34.56
N LYS A 172 11.76 8.71 35.14
CA LYS A 172 12.54 9.03 36.35
C LYS A 172 13.81 9.83 36.04
N ASP A 173 14.39 9.66 34.86
CA ASP A 173 15.57 10.40 34.43
C ASP A 173 15.41 10.86 32.98
N PRO A 174 15.16 12.17 32.73
CA PRO A 174 14.95 12.70 31.40
C PRO A 174 16.20 12.64 30.51
N HIS A 175 17.39 12.37 31.08
CA HIS A 175 18.62 12.18 30.33
C HIS A 175 18.71 10.79 29.69
N VAL A 176 17.99 9.80 30.24
CA VAL A 176 17.90 8.46 29.64
C VAL A 176 16.78 8.45 28.60
N LYS A 177 17.18 8.43 27.33
CA LYS A 177 16.26 8.41 26.19
C LYS A 177 16.75 7.49 25.09
N VAL A 178 15.82 6.86 24.39
CA VAL A 178 16.09 6.03 23.22
C VAL A 178 15.37 6.65 22.04
N HIS A 179 16.11 6.96 20.99
CA HIS A 179 15.56 7.57 19.78
C HIS A 179 15.65 6.57 18.62
N PHE A 180 14.51 6.19 18.09
CA PHE A 180 14.40 5.41 16.86
C PHE A 180 14.15 6.39 15.72
N ARG A 181 15.01 6.36 14.70
CA ARG A 181 14.80 7.12 13.47
C ARG A 181 14.84 6.16 12.29
N VAL A 182 13.84 6.25 11.42
CA VAL A 182 13.85 5.55 10.14
C VAL A 182 13.99 6.59 9.04
N ALA A 183 15.00 6.38 8.21
CA ALA A 183 15.31 7.24 7.07
C ALA A 183 15.60 6.36 5.86
N THR A 184 15.27 6.86 4.68
CA THR A 184 15.66 6.23 3.41
C THR A 184 17.12 6.55 3.11
N ILE A 185 17.84 5.57 2.58
CA ILE A 185 19.20 5.79 2.08
C ILE A 185 19.10 6.64 0.81
N PRO A 186 19.81 7.78 0.72
CA PRO A 186 19.80 8.60 -0.48
C PRO A 186 20.25 7.80 -1.71
N GLU A 187 19.69 8.12 -2.88
CA GLU A 187 19.96 7.38 -4.12
C GLU A 187 21.44 7.39 -4.52
N VAL A 188 22.18 8.45 -4.18
CA VAL A 188 23.64 8.54 -4.39
C VAL A 188 24.44 7.45 -3.66
N PHE A 189 23.85 6.79 -2.67
CA PHE A 189 24.44 5.66 -1.95
C PHE A 189 23.76 4.33 -2.26
N ALA A 190 22.90 4.26 -3.29
CA ALA A 190 22.27 3.02 -3.70
C ALA A 190 23.33 1.97 -4.08
N GLY A 191 23.24 0.78 -3.46
CA GLY A 191 24.21 -0.30 -3.68
C GLY A 191 25.53 -0.17 -2.90
N ALA A 192 25.79 0.95 -2.22
CA ALA A 192 26.99 1.17 -1.43
C ALA A 192 26.65 1.62 0.01
N PRO A 193 25.95 0.78 0.79
CA PRO A 193 25.47 1.18 2.12
C PRO A 193 26.60 1.47 3.12
N ARG A 194 27.79 0.87 2.95
CA ARG A 194 28.96 1.18 3.78
C ARG A 194 29.44 2.61 3.60
N ASN A 195 29.45 3.13 2.37
CA ASN A 195 29.83 4.53 2.08
C ASN A 195 28.84 5.50 2.75
N TYR A 196 27.55 5.15 2.77
CA TYR A 196 26.54 5.91 3.51
C TYR A 196 26.85 5.93 5.01
N ILE A 197 27.15 4.78 5.61
CA ILE A 197 27.51 4.68 7.03
C ILE A 197 28.77 5.48 7.34
N GLU A 198 29.80 5.42 6.50
CA GLU A 198 31.01 6.24 6.66
C GLU A 198 30.71 7.73 6.62
N SER A 199 29.79 8.18 5.75
CA SER A 199 29.35 9.56 5.71
C SER A 199 28.65 9.99 7.00
N ILE A 200 27.83 9.11 7.59
CA ILE A 200 27.21 9.35 8.90
C ILE A 200 28.30 9.42 9.98
N VAL A 201 29.24 8.49 10.00
CA VAL A 201 30.36 8.50 10.97
C VAL A 201 31.16 9.79 10.86
N ALA A 202 31.40 10.30 9.66
CA ALA A 202 32.09 11.57 9.46
C ALA A 202 31.35 12.74 10.12
N ILE A 203 30.01 12.74 10.12
CA ILE A 203 29.20 13.72 10.85
C ILE A 203 29.37 13.53 12.37
N TRP A 204 29.27 12.30 12.87
CA TRP A 204 29.42 12.01 14.30
C TRP A 204 30.83 12.30 14.83
N ARG A 205 31.88 12.14 14.01
CA ARG A 205 33.26 12.51 14.35
C ARG A 205 33.44 14.00 14.64
N LYS A 206 32.56 14.85 14.08
CA LYS A 206 32.54 16.29 14.41
C LYS A 206 32.06 16.54 15.84
N LEU A 207 31.22 15.64 16.38
CA LEU A 207 30.70 15.71 17.75
C LEU A 207 31.63 15.04 18.76
N ASP A 208 32.21 13.88 18.40
CA ASP A 208 33.22 13.18 19.19
C ASP A 208 34.33 12.59 18.31
N ARG A 209 35.56 13.08 18.49
CA ARG A 209 36.74 12.61 17.76
C ARG A 209 37.10 11.15 18.08
N LYS A 210 36.65 10.61 19.21
CA LYS A 210 36.99 9.26 19.69
C LYS A 210 35.88 8.23 19.44
N ILE A 211 34.99 8.48 18.48
CA ILE A 211 33.92 7.53 18.13
C ILE A 211 34.49 6.17 17.72
N THR A 212 33.96 5.10 18.31
CA THR A 212 34.25 3.73 17.91
C THR A 212 33.16 3.22 16.97
N LEU A 213 33.57 2.63 15.85
CA LEU A 213 32.67 1.98 14.89
C LEU A 213 32.90 0.48 14.98
N SER A 214 31.83 -0.28 15.19
CA SER A 214 31.83 -1.74 15.12
C SER A 214 30.70 -2.21 14.23
N SER A 215 30.97 -3.20 13.37
CA SER A 215 29.92 -3.94 12.67
C SER A 215 29.44 -5.08 13.57
N VAL A 216 28.13 -5.23 13.65
CA VAL A 216 27.46 -6.30 14.40
C VAL A 216 26.39 -6.91 13.52
N TYR A 217 26.14 -8.21 13.69
CA TYR A 217 25.00 -8.85 13.04
C TYR A 217 23.81 -8.85 14.01
N PHE A 218 22.73 -8.18 13.62
CA PHE A 218 21.51 -8.10 14.42
C PHE A 218 20.35 -8.69 13.61
N SER A 219 19.74 -9.77 14.13
CA SER A 219 18.64 -10.49 13.46
C SER A 219 18.95 -10.87 12.00
N GLY A 220 20.16 -11.38 11.74
CA GLY A 220 20.61 -11.79 10.41
C GLY A 220 20.89 -10.64 9.43
N LYS A 221 20.85 -9.39 9.90
CA LYS A 221 21.19 -8.20 9.09
C LYS A 221 22.46 -7.55 9.62
N GLU A 222 23.26 -7.00 8.70
CA GLU A 222 24.40 -6.17 9.06
C GLU A 222 23.89 -4.87 9.72
N ALA A 223 24.44 -4.56 10.88
CA ALA A 223 24.16 -3.35 11.62
C ALA A 223 25.48 -2.71 12.08
N PHE A 224 25.44 -1.40 12.30
CA PHE A 224 26.59 -0.61 12.68
C PHE A 224 26.32 0.01 14.04
N PHE A 225 27.18 -0.32 14.99
CA PHE A 225 27.09 0.19 16.34
C PHE A 225 28.16 1.27 16.56
N PHE A 226 27.69 2.40 17.09
CA PHE A 226 28.49 3.58 17.40
C PHE A 226 28.42 3.86 18.89
N GLU A 227 29.56 4.18 19.48
CA GLU A 227 29.63 4.74 20.84
C GLU A 227 30.38 6.07 20.81
N ALA A 228 29.76 7.11 21.37
CA ALA A 228 30.29 8.47 21.39
C ALA A 228 29.94 9.19 22.70
N ASN A 229 30.78 10.13 23.12
CA ASN A 229 30.56 11.01 24.26
C ASN A 229 30.12 12.39 23.76
N ILE A 230 28.82 12.60 23.63
CA ILE A 230 28.25 13.85 23.13
C ILE A 230 28.03 14.83 24.27
N LYS A 231 28.35 16.11 24.06
CA LYS A 231 27.99 17.17 25.00
C LYS A 231 26.50 17.50 24.87
N ASP A 232 25.78 17.46 25.98
CA ASP A 232 24.39 17.94 26.04
C ASP A 232 24.32 19.47 25.95
N ALA A 233 23.10 20.02 25.94
CA ALA A 233 22.88 21.47 25.90
C ALA A 233 23.47 22.21 27.12
N ALA A 234 23.70 21.51 28.23
CA ALA A 234 24.35 22.03 29.42
C ALA A 234 25.88 21.82 29.40
N GLY A 235 26.44 21.34 28.29
CA GLY A 235 27.87 21.09 28.10
C GLY A 235 28.40 19.81 28.78
N ARG A 236 27.54 19.01 29.42
CA ARG A 236 27.93 17.76 30.10
C ARG A 236 28.11 16.67 29.07
N ARG A 237 29.17 15.87 29.21
CA ARG A 237 29.42 14.74 28.32
C ARG A 237 28.53 13.56 28.72
N GLN A 238 27.74 13.07 27.77
CA GLN A 238 26.89 11.89 27.94
C GLN A 238 27.33 10.81 26.96
N LYS A 239 27.52 9.59 27.51
CA LYS A 239 27.75 8.41 26.69
C LYS A 239 26.48 8.12 25.90
N THR A 240 26.61 8.16 24.59
CA THR A 240 25.53 7.95 23.62
C THR A 240 25.89 6.74 22.77
N GLN A 241 24.96 5.80 22.67
CA GLN A 241 25.08 4.63 21.82
C GLN A 241 24.06 4.73 20.70
N ALA A 242 24.48 4.43 19.48
CA ALA A 242 23.61 4.40 18.31
C ALA A 242 23.78 3.07 17.57
N LEU A 243 22.66 2.46 17.18
CA LEU A 243 22.65 1.25 16.36
C LEU A 243 21.92 1.57 15.05
N HIS A 244 22.64 1.49 13.94
CA HIS A 244 22.08 1.66 12.61
C HIS A 244 21.90 0.28 11.98
N ILE A 245 20.65 -0.12 11.78
CA ILE A 245 20.32 -1.38 11.13
C ILE A 245 20.01 -1.08 9.67
N LEU A 246 20.74 -1.72 8.75
CA LEU A 246 20.43 -1.60 7.33
C LEU A 246 19.22 -2.46 7.00
N LEU A 247 18.09 -1.80 6.81
CA LEU A 247 16.91 -2.43 6.28
C LEU A 247 17.07 -2.48 4.76
N SER A 248 17.40 -3.65 4.23
CA SER A 248 17.22 -3.90 2.81
C SER A 248 15.73 -3.80 2.52
N GLY A 249 15.30 -2.63 2.02
CA GLY A 249 14.07 -2.58 1.27
C GLY A 249 14.32 -3.44 0.05
N THR A 250 13.74 -4.64 0.01
CA THR A 250 13.57 -5.31 -1.27
C THR A 250 12.83 -4.32 -2.14
N LYS A 251 13.55 -3.57 -2.97
CA LYS A 251 13.00 -3.05 -4.20
C LYS A 251 12.56 -4.32 -4.90
N SER A 252 11.29 -4.68 -4.76
CA SER A 252 10.62 -5.55 -5.73
C SER A 252 10.67 -4.79 -7.05
N TYR A 253 11.83 -4.80 -7.70
CA TYR A 253 11.95 -4.69 -9.13
C TYR A 253 11.59 -6.09 -9.65
N SER A 254 10.29 -6.30 -9.78
CA SER A 254 9.68 -7.33 -10.62
C SER A 254 8.41 -6.72 -11.16
#